data_AF-A0A7V4HQV3-F1
#
_entry.id   AF-A0A7V4HQV3-F1
#
_cell.length_a   1.000
_cell.length_b   1.000
_cell.length_c   1.000
_cell.angle_alpha   90.00
_cell.angle_beta   90.00
_cell.angle_gamma   90.00
#
_symmetry.space_group_name_H-M   'P 1'
#
loop_
_entity.id
_entity.type
_entity.pdbx_description
1 polymer ?
#
loop_
_entity_poly.entity_id
_entity_poly.type
_entity_poly.pdbx_seq_one_letter_code
_entity_poly.pdbx_strand_id
1 'polypeptide(L)'
;MWSLWNPFSLPSDKPLTVAAYAVGTETVAYVEPVAVGDVLPEMPIFLTAERYVPCPLETTYQTAWEQFPAPLKEPLETGPGKGGVS
;
A
#
# COMPACT_ATOMS: atom_id res chain seq x y z
N MET A 1 14.47 33.72 5.65
CA MET A 1 14.53 32.33 6.15
C MET A 1 13.32 31.59 5.60
N TRP A 2 13.50 30.71 4.61
CA TRP A 2 12.41 30.18 3.74
C TRP A 2 12.41 28.64 3.60
N SER A 3 13.03 27.90 4.52
CA SER A 3 13.23 26.44 4.39
C SER A 3 12.04 25.57 4.84
N LEU A 4 10.78 26.03 4.75
CA LEU A 4 9.64 25.25 5.27
C LEU A 4 8.99 24.29 4.26
N TRP A 5 9.35 24.35 2.98
CA TRP A 5 8.84 23.44 1.96
C TRP A 5 9.98 22.56 1.43
N ASN A 6 10.28 21.49 2.16
CA ASN A 6 11.05 20.39 1.59
C ASN A 6 10.06 19.45 0.87
N PRO A 7 10.17 19.24 -0.45
CA PRO A 7 9.34 18.27 -1.14
C PRO A 7 9.57 16.90 -0.51
N PHE A 8 8.49 16.24 -0.11
CA PHE A 8 8.57 14.85 0.36
C PHE A 8 9.10 13.98 -0.78
N SER A 9 10.23 13.32 -0.55
CA SER A 9 10.82 12.35 -1.48
C SER A 9 10.64 10.97 -0.89
N LEU A 10 10.15 10.03 -1.71
CA LEU A 10 10.14 8.62 -1.33
C LEU A 10 11.56 8.06 -1.33
N PRO A 11 11.86 7.09 -0.46
CA PRO A 11 13.09 6.32 -0.55
C PRO A 11 13.20 5.63 -1.91
N SER A 12 14.38 5.60 -2.51
CA SER A 12 14.60 5.00 -3.84
C SER A 12 14.29 3.50 -3.88
N ASP A 13 14.44 2.82 -2.74
CA ASP A 13 14.16 1.41 -2.53
C ASP A 13 12.67 1.12 -2.25
N LYS A 14 11.88 2.15 -1.89
CA LYS A 14 10.44 2.04 -1.58
C LYS A 14 9.65 3.12 -2.32
N PRO A 15 9.54 2.98 -3.66
CA PRO A 15 8.97 4.02 -4.51
C PRO A 15 7.43 4.04 -4.49
N LEU A 16 6.78 3.07 -3.83
CA LEU A 16 5.33 3.00 -3.71
C LEU A 16 4.90 3.49 -2.33
N THR A 17 3.60 3.68 -2.14
CA THR A 17 3.06 4.26 -0.91
C THR A 17 1.73 3.64 -0.58
N VAL A 18 1.54 3.34 0.70
CA VAL A 18 0.23 3.12 1.29
C VAL A 18 -0.11 4.34 2.14
N ALA A 19 -1.31 4.90 1.93
CA ALA A 19 -1.72 6.11 2.64
C ALA A 19 -3.11 5.94 3.28
N ALA A 20 -3.26 6.50 4.48
CA ALA A 20 -4.54 6.67 5.15
C ALA A 20 -4.80 8.15 5.43
N TYR A 21 -6.02 8.59 5.21
CA TYR A 21 -6.40 10.00 5.38
C TYR A 21 -7.42 10.12 6.52
N ALA A 22 -7.10 10.96 7.50
CA ALA A 22 -8.02 11.39 8.54
C ALA A 22 -8.54 12.79 8.20
N VAL A 23 -9.86 12.97 8.18
CA VAL A 23 -10.49 14.26 7.89
C VAL A 23 -11.19 14.76 9.15
N GLY A 24 -10.67 15.85 9.73
CA GLY A 24 -11.24 16.55 10.88
C GLY A 24 -11.27 18.06 10.64
N THR A 25 -10.72 18.83 11.57
CA THR A 25 -10.46 20.27 11.35
C THR A 25 -9.41 20.50 10.25
N GLU A 26 -8.45 19.58 10.14
CA GLU A 26 -7.45 19.53 9.07
C GLU A 26 -7.45 18.11 8.46
N THR A 27 -6.97 18.00 7.22
CA THR A 27 -6.74 16.71 6.58
C THR A 27 -5.33 16.24 6.91
N VAL A 28 -5.22 15.11 7.60
CA VAL A 28 -3.95 14.48 7.96
C VAL A 28 -3.76 13.22 7.12
N ALA A 29 -2.59 13.09 6.50
CA ALA A 29 -2.20 11.91 5.75
C ALA A 29 -1.14 11.11 6.52
N TYR A 30 -1.39 9.83 6.72
CA TYR A 30 -0.44 8.86 7.25
C TYR A 30 0.10 8.07 6.07
N VAL A 31 1.40 8.20 5.80
CA VAL A 31 2.04 7.78 4.55
C VAL A 31 3.17 6.81 4.88
N GLU A 32 3.04 5.57 4.41
CA GLU A 32 4.04 4.51 4.59
C GLU A 32 4.65 4.13 3.22
N PRO A 33 5.95 4.38 2.98
CA PRO A 33 6.64 3.94 1.78
C PRO A 33 6.77 2.41 1.73
N VAL A 34 6.54 1.80 0.56
CA VAL A 34 6.67 0.36 0.33
C VAL A 34 7.27 0.06 -1.06
N ALA A 35 7.73 -1.18 -1.25
CA ALA A 35 8.16 -1.71 -2.55
C ALA A 35 7.33 -2.93 -2.96
N VAL A 36 7.46 -3.35 -4.21
CA VAL A 36 6.89 -4.64 -4.65
C VAL A 36 7.61 -5.77 -3.90
N GLY A 37 6.85 -6.64 -3.26
CA GLY A 37 7.36 -7.75 -2.45
C GLY A 37 7.49 -7.45 -0.96
N ASP A 38 7.32 -6.19 -0.54
CA ASP A 38 7.19 -5.85 0.87
C ASP A 38 5.84 -6.33 1.41
N VAL A 39 5.83 -6.73 2.68
CA VAL A 39 4.59 -6.97 3.45
C VAL A 39 3.84 -5.65 3.61
N LEU A 40 2.56 -5.63 3.25
CA LEU A 40 1.75 -4.43 3.38
C LEU A 40 1.50 -4.09 4.87
N PRO A 41 1.79 -2.84 5.30
CA PRO A 41 1.56 -2.43 6.68
C PRO A 41 0.07 -2.40 7.00
N GLU A 42 -0.26 -2.59 8.28
CA GLU A 42 -1.61 -2.28 8.74
C GLU A 42 -1.82 -0.77 8.71
N MET A 43 -2.89 -0.33 8.05
CA MET A 43 -3.22 1.10 7.95
C MET A 43 -4.50 1.43 8.69
N PRO A 44 -4.58 2.61 9.32
CA PRO A 44 -5.80 3.03 9.99
C PRO A 44 -6.90 3.36 8.97
N ILE A 45 -8.08 2.77 9.15
CA ILE A 45 -9.31 3.24 8.50
C ILE A 45 -10.02 4.15 9.49
N PHE A 46 -9.97 5.45 9.23
CA PHE A 46 -10.60 6.46 10.07
C PHE A 46 -12.11 6.47 9.89
N LEU A 47 -12.84 6.35 11.00
CA LEU A 47 -14.29 6.53 11.07
C LEU A 47 -14.63 7.98 11.44
N THR A 48 -13.77 8.59 12.26
CA THR A 48 -13.74 10.03 12.57
C THR A 48 -12.28 10.47 12.67
N ALA A 49 -12.02 11.77 12.83
CA ALA A 49 -10.66 12.28 13.01
C ALA A 49 -9.90 11.68 14.21
N GLU A 50 -10.61 11.13 15.21
CA GLU A 50 -10.05 10.62 16.46
C GLU A 50 -10.20 9.10 16.61
N ARG A 51 -10.99 8.45 15.73
CA ARG A 51 -11.32 7.03 15.85
C ARG A 51 -11.00 6.32 14.54
N TYR A 52 -10.26 5.22 14.65
CA TYR A 52 -9.94 4.35 13.53
C TYR A 52 -9.99 2.89 13.94
N VAL A 53 -10.06 2.03 12.93
CA VAL A 53 -9.83 0.59 13.07
C VAL A 53 -8.58 0.21 12.27
N PRO A 54 -7.68 -0.63 12.80
CA PRO A 54 -6.55 -1.13 12.02
C PRO A 54 -7.08 -2.03 10.89
N CYS A 55 -6.61 -1.80 9.67
CA CYS A 55 -6.94 -2.63 8.52
C CYS A 55 -5.75 -3.55 8.19
N PRO A 56 -5.90 -4.88 8.34
CA PRO A 56 -4.84 -5.82 8.04
C PRO A 56 -4.76 -6.08 6.53
N LEU A 57 -4.12 -5.15 5.80
CA LEU A 57 -4.05 -5.17 4.34
C LEU A 57 -3.44 -6.48 3.82
N GLU A 58 -2.25 -6.83 4.29
CA GLU A 58 -1.55 -8.07 3.87
C GLU A 58 -2.43 -9.30 4.09
N THR A 59 -2.87 -9.53 5.33
CA THR A 59 -3.65 -10.72 5.70
C THR A 59 -4.94 -10.82 4.89
N THR A 60 -5.60 -9.68 4.63
CA THR A 60 -6.82 -9.63 3.82
C THR A 60 -6.53 -10.02 2.37
N TYR A 61 -5.44 -9.50 1.79
CA TYR A 61 -5.00 -9.87 0.45
C TYR A 61 -4.62 -11.34 0.36
N GLN A 62 -3.86 -11.88 1.32
CA GLN A 62 -3.48 -13.29 1.34
C GLN A 62 -4.71 -14.20 1.44
N THR A 63 -5.65 -13.89 2.34
CA THR A 63 -6.90 -14.67 2.50
C THR A 63 -7.74 -14.64 1.21
N ALA A 64 -7.86 -13.48 0.57
CA ALA A 64 -8.57 -13.35 -0.70
C ALA A 64 -7.85 -14.11 -1.82
N TRP A 65 -6.53 -14.03 -1.87
CA TRP A 65 -5.71 -14.73 -2.85
C TRP A 65 -5.83 -16.25 -2.68
N GLU A 66 -5.77 -16.79 -1.46
CA GLU A 66 -5.94 -18.22 -1.20
C GLU A 66 -7.25 -18.76 -1.79
N GLN A 67 -8.35 -18.02 -1.66
CA GLN A 67 -9.67 -18.40 -2.16
C GLN A 67 -9.87 -18.11 -3.66
N PHE A 68 -9.00 -17.32 -4.28
CA PHE A 68 -9.15 -16.93 -5.68
C PHE A 68 -9.01 -18.16 -6.61
N PRO A 69 -9.88 -18.32 -7.64
CA PRO A 69 -9.89 -19.52 -8.49
C PRO A 69 -8.56 -19.75 -9.22
N ALA A 70 -8.04 -20.98 -9.16
CA ALA A 70 -6.76 -21.35 -9.77
C ALA A 70 -6.64 -21.01 -11.28
N PRO A 71 -7.66 -21.22 -12.13
CA PRO A 71 -7.56 -20.87 -13.56
C PRO A 71 -7.37 -19.37 -13.81
N LEU A 72 -7.75 -18.51 -12.86
CA LEU A 72 -7.57 -17.05 -12.95
C LEU A 72 -6.27 -16.58 -12.29
N LYS A 73 -5.68 -17.39 -11.39
CA LYS A 73 -4.36 -17.13 -10.79
C LYS A 73 -3.23 -17.29 -11.81
N GLU A 74 -3.33 -18.35 -12.62
CA GLU A 74 -2.26 -18.76 -13.55
C GLU A 74 -1.75 -17.60 -14.43
N PRO A 75 -2.60 -16.80 -15.12
CA PRO A 75 -2.13 -15.68 -15.92
C PRO A 75 -1.42 -14.57 -15.13
N LEU A 76 -1.78 -14.38 -13.85
CA LEU A 76 -1.22 -13.36 -12.97
C LEU A 76 0.16 -13.78 -12.43
N GLU A 77 0.35 -15.07 -12.17
CA GLU A 77 1.63 -15.64 -11.75
C GLU A 77 2.63 -15.76 -12.92
N THR A 78 2.13 -15.97 -14.13
CA THR A 78 2.91 -16.07 -15.37
C THR A 78 3.03 -14.76 -16.14
N GLY A 79 2.70 -13.61 -15.53
CA GLY A 79 2.61 -12.30 -16.19
C GLY A 79 3.79 -11.95 -17.12
N PRO A 80 3.67 -10.90 -17.96
CA PRO A 80 4.61 -10.61 -19.06
C PRO A 80 6.07 -10.35 -18.64
N GLY A 81 6.38 -10.34 -17.35
CA GLY A 81 7.75 -10.31 -16.82
C GLY A 81 8.44 -11.66 -16.66
N LYS A 82 7.82 -12.80 -17.00
CA LYS A 82 8.44 -14.14 -16.94
C LYS A 82 8.67 -14.84 -18.29
N GLY A 83 8.39 -14.18 -19.41
CA GLY A 83 8.57 -14.75 -20.76
C GLY A 83 9.27 -13.82 -21.75
N GLY A 84 10.58 -14.03 -21.95
CA GLY A 84 11.41 -13.39 -22.98
C GLY A 84 12.70 -12.81 -22.35
N VAL A 85 13.92 -13.15 -22.77
CA VAL A 85 14.42 -13.68 -24.05
C VAL A 85 15.65 -14.57 -23.74
N SER A 86 15.67 -15.78 -24.30
CA SER A 86 16.91 -16.57 -24.50
C SER A 86 17.63 -16.10 -25.75
#